data_AF-A0A1G2J8Z5-F1
#
_entry.id   AF-A0A1G2J8Z5-F1
#
_cell.length_a   1.000
_cell.length_b   1.000
_cell.length_c   1.000
_cell.angle_alpha   90.00
_cell.angle_beta   90.00
_cell.angle_gamma   90.00
#
_symmetry.space_group_name_H-M   'P 1'
#
loop_
_entity.id
_entity.type
_entity.pdbx_description
1 polymer ?
#
loop_
_entity_poly.entity_id
_entity_poly.type
_entity_poly.pdbx_seq_one_letter_code
_entity_poly.pdbx_strand_id
1 'polypeptide(L)'
;MDSQKGVSLIITFFVMTVVVAVVLSVSSLLYGEIKIIRNVSNSVISFYAADSGIEKVLYYDRKEKPEGAIRGLCNICDVCPDCHDCILTQGGEGGCDPETCADCNIVFSSQMSAGKTYNLNADIFLTTGAQCGISQADVKSYGSYENTSRAINLDMSQDTGTIFGPGISDNGTWVTGGQVIHFRVNAPPPPDVPSILAYVFYSATENGPYTLLNDPGNPASLSYISGQGEWQGNYNTGITGYFSIGISATDSNDVCASITITPE
;
A
#
# COMPACT_ATOMS: atom_id res chain seq x y z
N MET A 1 -66.14 -6.05 -60.92
CA MET A 1 -64.83 -6.54 -60.44
C MET A 1 -64.21 -5.38 -59.66
N ASP A 2 -64.60 -5.16 -58.39
CA ASP A 2 -64.19 -3.93 -57.67
C ASP A 2 -63.82 -4.12 -56.18
N SER A 3 -63.74 -5.35 -55.65
CA SER A 3 -63.41 -5.56 -54.22
C SER A 3 -61.92 -5.47 -53.88
N GLN A 4 -61.03 -5.26 -54.85
CA GLN A 4 -59.57 -5.26 -54.61
C GLN A 4 -59.01 -3.91 -54.15
N LYS A 5 -59.73 -2.79 -54.34
CA LYS A 5 -59.21 -1.44 -54.00
C LYS A 5 -59.13 -1.17 -52.49
N GLY A 6 -59.91 -1.89 -51.66
CA GLY A 6 -59.88 -1.75 -50.20
C GLY A 6 -58.70 -2.47 -49.52
N VAL A 7 -58.18 -3.54 -50.14
CA VAL A 7 -57.14 -4.39 -49.52
C VAL A 7 -55.79 -3.67 -49.46
N SER A 8 -55.46 -2.85 -50.46
CA SER A 8 -54.19 -2.11 -50.51
C SER A 8 -54.05 -1.11 -49.35
N LEU A 9 -55.13 -0.41 -48.98
CA LEU A 9 -55.11 0.58 -47.91
C LEU A 9 -54.95 -0.06 -46.51
N ILE A 10 -55.50 -1.26 -46.32
CA ILE A 10 -55.34 -2.00 -45.06
C ILE A 10 -53.88 -2.45 -44.90
N ILE A 11 -53.26 -2.95 -45.96
CA ILE A 11 -51.86 -3.40 -45.93
C ILE A 11 -50.92 -2.24 -45.61
N THR A 12 -51.08 -1.08 -46.26
CA THR A 12 -50.22 0.09 -45.97
C THR A 12 -50.37 0.59 -44.55
N PHE A 13 -51.59 0.56 -44.00
CA PHE A 13 -51.85 0.91 -42.60
C PHE A 13 -51.14 -0.04 -41.62
N PHE A 14 -51.20 -1.36 -41.87
CA PHE A 14 -50.48 -2.33 -41.04
C PHE A 14 -48.96 -2.14 -41.12
N VAL A 15 -48.42 -1.93 -42.31
CA VAL A 15 -46.97 -1.67 -42.49
C VAL A 15 -46.55 -0.39 -41.75
N MET A 16 -47.31 0.70 -41.88
CA MET A 16 -47.03 1.93 -41.13
C MET A 16 -47.08 1.71 -39.61
N THR A 17 -48.07 0.96 -39.13
CA THR A 17 -48.20 0.66 -37.69
C THR A 17 -47.00 -0.14 -37.17
N VAL A 18 -46.55 -1.16 -37.92
CA VAL A 18 -45.37 -1.95 -37.57
C VAL A 18 -44.11 -1.09 -37.57
N VAL A 19 -43.93 -0.21 -38.56
CA VAL A 19 -42.78 0.70 -38.63
C VAL A 19 -42.76 1.65 -37.42
N VAL A 20 -43.91 2.24 -37.06
CA VAL A 20 -44.00 3.13 -35.89
C VAL A 20 -43.71 2.36 -34.60
N ALA A 21 -44.22 1.13 -34.45
CA ALA A 21 -43.95 0.30 -33.28
C ALA A 21 -42.45 -0.02 -33.13
N VAL A 22 -41.74 -0.31 -34.23
CA VAL A 22 -40.29 -0.55 -34.22
C VAL A 22 -39.53 0.72 -33.83
N VAL A 23 -39.89 1.88 -34.40
CA VAL A 23 -39.23 3.16 -34.09
C VAL A 23 -39.42 3.54 -32.62
N LEU A 24 -40.63 3.37 -32.07
CA LEU A 24 -40.89 3.62 -30.64
C LEU A 24 -40.10 2.66 -29.74
N SER A 25 -40.03 1.39 -30.12
CA SER A 25 -39.23 0.38 -29.39
C SER A 25 -37.75 0.79 -29.34
N VAL A 26 -37.14 1.12 -30.48
CA VAL A 26 -35.74 1.57 -30.55
C VAL A 26 -35.53 2.87 -29.75
N SER A 27 -36.47 3.81 -29.83
CA SER A 27 -36.38 5.09 -29.08
C SER A 27 -36.38 4.86 -27.56
N SER A 28 -37.17 3.89 -27.07
CA SER A 28 -37.21 3.54 -25.64
C SER A 28 -35.89 2.92 -25.16
N LEU A 29 -35.25 2.10 -26.00
CA LEU A 29 -33.94 1.52 -25.70
C LEU A 29 -32.85 2.59 -25.61
N LEU A 30 -32.80 3.50 -26.58
CA LEU A 30 -31.82 4.60 -26.61
C LEU A 30 -31.95 5.53 -25.39
N TYR A 31 -33.19 5.79 -24.93
CA TYR A 31 -33.40 6.58 -23.72
C TYR A 31 -32.82 5.89 -22.46
N GLY A 32 -32.94 4.56 -22.38
CA GLY A 32 -32.31 3.77 -21.32
C GLY A 32 -30.79 3.88 -21.32
N GLU A 33 -30.16 3.79 -22.50
CA GLU A 33 -28.71 3.89 -22.66
C GLU A 33 -28.16 5.26 -22.24
N ILE A 34 -28.84 6.36 -22.58
CA ILE A 34 -28.43 7.72 -22.18
C ILE A 34 -28.36 7.84 -20.64
N LYS A 35 -29.30 7.23 -19.92
CA LYS A 35 -29.28 7.23 -18.44
C LYS A 35 -28.07 6.47 -17.89
N ILE A 36 -27.73 5.33 -18.49
CA ILE A 36 -26.55 4.53 -18.10
C ILE A 36 -25.27 5.33 -18.38
N ILE A 37 -25.14 5.97 -19.55
CA ILE A 37 -23.97 6.78 -19.93
C ILE A 37 -23.74 7.93 -18.93
N ARG A 38 -24.80 8.62 -18.48
CA ARG A 38 -24.68 9.67 -17.45
C ARG A 38 -24.14 9.13 -16.14
N ASN A 39 -24.60 7.95 -15.71
CA ASN A 39 -24.08 7.30 -14.50
C ASN A 39 -22.60 6.91 -14.65
N VAL A 40 -22.18 6.45 -15.83
CA VAL A 40 -20.77 6.15 -16.12
C VAL A 40 -19.93 7.43 -16.06
N SER A 41 -20.38 8.53 -16.66
CA SER A 41 -19.68 9.81 -16.59
C SER A 41 -19.52 10.31 -15.15
N ASN A 42 -20.59 10.27 -14.35
CA ASN A 42 -20.53 10.60 -12.93
C ASN A 42 -19.58 9.67 -12.16
N SER A 43 -19.52 8.39 -12.54
CA SER A 43 -18.61 7.41 -11.93
C SER A 43 -17.14 7.80 -12.13
N VAL A 44 -16.77 8.21 -13.35
CA VAL A 44 -15.40 8.64 -13.66
C VAL A 44 -15.04 9.88 -12.84
N ILE A 45 -15.97 10.83 -12.69
CA ILE A 45 -15.74 12.03 -11.88
C ILE A 45 -15.56 11.67 -10.40
N SER A 46 -16.41 10.79 -9.86
CA SER A 46 -16.27 10.32 -8.47
C SER A 46 -14.97 9.55 -8.24
N PHE A 47 -14.51 8.78 -9.23
CA PHE A 47 -13.22 8.09 -9.16
C PHE A 47 -12.05 9.08 -9.12
N TYR A 48 -12.09 10.13 -9.95
CA TYR A 48 -11.08 11.19 -9.91
C TYR A 48 -11.05 11.96 -8.57
N ALA A 49 -12.22 12.14 -7.94
CA ALA A 49 -12.29 12.72 -6.60
C ALA A 49 -11.65 11.79 -5.55
N ALA A 50 -11.89 10.48 -5.63
CA ALA A 50 -11.25 9.50 -4.75
C ALA A 50 -9.71 9.49 -4.93
N ASP A 51 -9.25 9.49 -6.18
CA ASP A 51 -7.83 9.51 -6.54
C ASP A 51 -7.12 10.77 -6.01
N SER A 52 -7.79 11.92 -6.10
CA SER A 52 -7.29 13.17 -5.52
C SER A 52 -7.11 13.10 -4.00
N GLY A 53 -7.95 12.34 -3.30
CA GLY A 53 -7.78 12.07 -1.87
C GLY A 53 -6.54 11.21 -1.56
N ILE A 54 -6.29 10.17 -2.37
CA ILE A 54 -5.10 9.33 -2.26
C ILE A 54 -3.83 10.13 -2.53
N GLU A 55 -3.79 10.90 -3.61
CA GLU A 55 -2.65 11.76 -3.96
C GLU A 55 -2.36 12.79 -2.86
N LYS A 56 -3.40 13.33 -2.21
CA LYS A 56 -3.23 14.22 -1.07
C LYS A 56 -2.54 13.52 0.10
N VAL A 57 -3.01 12.33 0.48
CA VAL A 57 -2.36 11.53 1.54
C VAL A 57 -0.90 11.23 1.21
N LEU A 58 -0.62 10.76 -0.01
CA LEU A 58 0.73 10.48 -0.48
C LEU A 58 1.63 11.73 -0.54
N TYR A 59 1.05 12.91 -0.78
CA TYR A 59 1.78 14.17 -0.76
C TYR A 59 2.21 14.53 0.66
N TYR A 60 1.28 14.51 1.63
CA TYR A 60 1.58 14.87 3.02
C TYR A 60 2.50 13.84 3.69
N ASP A 61 2.32 12.54 3.39
CA ASP A 61 3.18 11.48 3.92
C ASP A 61 4.66 11.67 3.52
N ARG A 62 4.90 12.14 2.28
CA ARG A 62 6.26 12.32 1.75
C ARG A 62 6.89 13.68 2.04
N LYS A 63 6.10 14.76 2.01
CA LYS A 63 6.65 16.13 1.98
C LYS A 63 6.52 16.89 3.29
N GLU A 64 5.47 16.65 4.06
CA GLU A 64 5.18 17.39 5.30
C GLU A 64 5.50 16.53 6.54
N LYS A 65 6.61 15.78 6.45
CA LYS A 65 7.08 14.93 7.53
C LYS A 65 7.71 15.78 8.64
N PRO A 66 7.18 15.75 9.88
CA PRO A 66 7.82 16.42 11.02
C PRO A 66 9.25 15.90 11.24
N GLU A 67 10.12 16.74 11.83
CA GLU A 67 11.48 16.32 12.19
C GLU A 67 11.40 15.20 13.24
N GLY A 68 12.09 14.08 12.99
CA GLY A 68 12.02 12.88 13.84
C GLY A 68 10.87 11.93 13.51
N ALA A 69 9.85 12.37 12.77
CA ALA A 69 8.73 11.50 12.43
C ALA A 69 9.08 10.46 11.36
N ILE A 70 8.47 9.29 11.48
CA ILE A 70 8.59 8.20 10.50
C ILE A 70 7.77 8.51 9.24
N ARG A 71 6.53 8.98 9.44
CA ARG A 71 5.54 9.28 8.39
C ARG A 71 5.00 10.69 8.53
N GLY A 72 4.74 11.36 7.41
CA GLY A 72 4.10 12.68 7.41
C GLY A 72 2.59 12.63 7.57
N LEU A 73 1.99 11.44 7.43
CA LEU A 73 0.54 11.28 7.40
C LEU A 73 -0.16 11.73 8.69
N CYS A 74 0.45 11.54 9.86
CA CYS A 74 -0.13 11.96 11.14
C CYS A 74 -0.23 13.48 11.32
N ASN A 75 0.54 14.25 10.55
CA ASN A 75 0.52 15.71 10.59
C ASN A 75 -0.53 16.32 9.64
N ILE A 76 -1.28 15.49 8.91
CA ILE A 76 -2.19 15.96 7.86
C ILE A 76 -3.30 16.87 8.40
N CYS A 77 -3.84 16.59 9.59
CA CYS A 77 -4.90 17.42 10.17
C CYS A 77 -4.42 18.83 10.56
N ASP A 78 -3.14 18.99 10.87
CA ASP A 78 -2.58 20.28 11.30
C ASP A 78 -2.13 21.12 10.11
N VAL A 79 -1.62 20.49 9.04
CA VAL A 79 -1.05 21.20 7.88
C VAL A 79 -2.06 21.42 6.77
N CYS A 80 -3.10 20.58 6.65
CA CYS A 80 -4.03 20.62 5.53
C CYS A 80 -5.14 21.67 5.73
N PRO A 81 -5.11 22.81 5.00
CA PRO A 81 -6.08 23.89 5.21
C PRO A 81 -7.48 23.57 4.65
N ASP A 82 -7.57 22.59 3.74
CA ASP A 82 -8.79 22.18 3.05
C ASP A 82 -9.28 20.78 3.48
N CYS A 83 -8.73 20.25 4.57
CA CYS A 83 -9.22 19.04 5.24
C CYS A 83 -10.28 19.45 6.27
N HIS A 84 -11.55 19.28 5.90
CA HIS A 84 -12.69 19.52 6.77
C HIS A 84 -12.99 18.30 7.61
N ASP A 85 -13.42 18.51 8.85
CA ASP A 85 -13.77 17.44 9.80
C ASP A 85 -12.64 16.42 9.94
N CYS A 86 -11.39 16.89 10.02
CA CYS A 86 -10.25 16.02 10.25
C CYS A 86 -10.29 15.50 11.69
N ILE A 87 -10.51 14.20 11.84
CA ILE A 87 -10.56 13.49 13.09
C ILE A 87 -9.41 12.50 13.10
N LEU A 88 -8.55 12.65 14.09
CA LEU A 88 -7.45 11.75 14.36
C LEU A 88 -7.89 10.90 15.56
N THR A 89 -8.29 9.66 15.31
CA THR A 89 -8.68 8.71 16.35
C THR A 89 -7.57 7.71 16.64
N GLN A 90 -7.47 7.35 17.92
CA GLN A 90 -6.47 6.42 18.42
C GLN A 90 -6.94 4.98 18.14
N GLY A 91 -6.13 4.19 17.42
CA GLY A 91 -6.42 2.79 17.13
C GLY A 91 -6.17 1.84 18.31
N GLY A 92 -5.44 2.29 19.34
CA GLY A 92 -5.08 1.49 20.52
C GLY A 92 -4.80 2.33 21.78
N GLU A 93 -4.42 1.67 22.88
CA GLU A 93 -4.21 2.30 24.21
C GLU A 93 -3.05 3.32 24.28
N GLY A 94 -2.18 3.37 23.26
CA GLY A 94 -1.03 4.27 23.19
C GLY A 94 -1.29 5.62 22.50
N GLY A 95 -2.42 5.77 21.82
CA GLY A 95 -2.73 6.95 21.05
C GLY A 95 -1.95 7.11 19.75
N CYS A 96 -2.40 8.05 18.92
CA CYS A 96 -1.61 8.53 17.79
C CYS A 96 -0.45 9.35 18.34
N ASP A 97 0.69 8.71 18.51
CA ASP A 97 1.92 9.41 18.79
C ASP A 97 2.37 10.17 17.52
N PRO A 98 2.47 11.51 17.56
CA PRO A 98 2.88 12.30 16.40
C PRO A 98 4.32 12.02 15.93
N GLU A 99 5.18 11.44 16.78
CA GLU A 99 6.55 11.09 16.41
C GLU A 99 6.61 9.74 15.69
N THR A 100 6.00 8.70 16.26
CA THR A 100 6.04 7.36 15.64
C THR A 100 4.96 7.15 14.57
N CYS A 101 3.89 7.95 14.60
CA CYS A 101 2.71 7.81 13.74
C CYS A 101 2.13 6.38 13.79
N ALA A 102 2.15 5.79 14.99
CA ALA A 102 1.74 4.43 15.27
C ALA A 102 0.23 4.32 15.52
N ASP A 103 -0.39 3.23 15.05
CA ASP A 103 -1.75 2.81 15.43
C ASP A 103 -2.78 3.94 15.33
N CYS A 104 -2.74 4.62 14.18
CA CYS A 104 -3.48 5.83 13.91
C CYS A 104 -4.63 5.61 12.95
N ASN A 105 -5.80 6.13 13.28
CA ASN A 105 -6.92 6.24 12.34
C ASN A 105 -7.18 7.71 12.02
N ILE A 106 -7.05 8.09 10.76
CA ILE A 106 -7.20 9.46 10.30
C ILE A 106 -8.37 9.52 9.33
N VAL A 107 -9.39 10.28 9.69
CA VAL A 107 -10.58 10.49 8.88
C VAL A 107 -10.70 11.97 8.56
N PHE A 108 -10.85 12.33 7.29
CA PHE A 108 -11.18 13.71 6.92
C PHE A 108 -12.00 13.76 5.64
N SER A 109 -12.64 14.89 5.42
CA SER A 109 -13.36 15.17 4.17
C SER A 109 -12.79 16.40 3.49
N SER A 110 -12.93 16.50 2.18
CA SER A 110 -12.56 17.70 1.44
C SER A 110 -13.54 17.93 0.30
N GLN A 111 -13.81 19.21 0.04
CA GLN A 111 -14.68 19.64 -1.04
C GLN A 111 -13.84 20.24 -2.16
N MET A 112 -13.99 19.69 -3.37
CA MET A 112 -13.35 20.22 -4.57
C MET A 112 -14.34 21.13 -5.32
N SER A 113 -13.85 21.77 -6.38
CA SER A 113 -14.71 22.59 -7.25
C SER A 113 -15.81 21.76 -7.92
N ALA A 114 -16.92 22.43 -8.23
CA ALA A 114 -18.09 21.86 -8.91
C ALA A 114 -18.82 20.73 -8.14
N GLY A 115 -18.90 20.82 -6.80
CA GLY A 115 -19.71 19.91 -5.99
C GLY A 115 -19.16 18.48 -5.86
N LYS A 116 -17.88 18.29 -6.22
CA LYS A 116 -17.16 17.04 -6.01
C LYS A 116 -16.66 17.02 -4.57
N THR A 117 -16.81 15.89 -3.89
CA THR A 117 -16.30 15.72 -2.53
C THR A 117 -15.59 14.39 -2.44
N TYR A 118 -14.65 14.27 -1.52
CA TYR A 118 -14.14 12.97 -1.12
C TYR A 118 -14.03 12.90 0.40
N ASN A 119 -14.21 11.69 0.92
CA ASN A 119 -14.00 11.33 2.30
C ASN A 119 -12.85 10.33 2.34
N LEU A 120 -11.93 10.53 3.25
CA LEU A 120 -10.77 9.67 3.40
C LEU A 120 -10.78 9.04 4.78
N ASN A 121 -10.39 7.77 4.84
CA ASN A 121 -10.14 7.02 6.05
C ASN A 121 -8.81 6.29 5.88
N ALA A 122 -7.79 6.69 6.62
CA ALA A 122 -6.48 6.05 6.64
C ALA A 122 -6.26 5.36 7.98
N ASP A 123 -6.05 4.05 7.94
CA ASP A 123 -5.66 3.24 9.08
C ASP A 123 -4.16 2.95 9.00
N ILE A 124 -3.39 3.33 10.01
CA ILE A 124 -1.94 3.14 10.08
C ILE A 124 -1.66 2.16 11.20
N PHE A 125 -0.90 1.11 10.89
CA PHE A 125 -0.53 0.07 11.84
C PHE A 125 0.98 -0.11 11.82
N LEU A 126 1.58 -0.20 13.01
CA LEU A 126 2.97 -0.61 13.13
C LEU A 126 3.02 -2.10 13.43
N THR A 127 3.73 -2.87 12.59
CA THR A 127 3.95 -4.29 12.88
C THR A 127 5.14 -4.42 13.84
N THR A 128 4.90 -4.20 15.13
CA THR A 128 5.89 -4.47 16.18
C THR A 128 6.01 -5.98 16.39
N GLY A 129 7.12 -6.58 15.96
CA GLY A 129 7.46 -7.96 16.34
C GLY A 129 7.98 -8.88 15.23
N ALA A 130 8.02 -8.46 13.96
CA ALA A 130 8.53 -9.34 12.90
C ALA A 130 9.84 -8.86 12.29
N GLN A 131 9.93 -7.67 11.71
CA GLN A 131 11.12 -7.20 10.99
C GLN A 131 11.08 -5.67 10.97
N CYS A 132 12.21 -5.01 11.19
CA CYS A 132 12.42 -3.55 11.12
C CYS A 132 11.18 -2.67 10.95
N GLY A 133 10.48 -2.41 12.06
CA GLY A 133 9.49 -1.34 12.19
C GLY A 133 8.59 -1.07 10.98
N ILE A 134 8.17 -2.07 10.19
CA ILE A 134 7.43 -1.79 8.97
C ILE A 134 6.15 -1.06 9.35
N SER A 135 6.03 0.17 8.89
CA SER A 135 4.81 0.93 9.04
C SER A 135 3.93 0.60 7.85
N GLN A 136 2.75 0.07 8.12
CA GLN A 136 1.74 -0.20 7.10
C GLN A 136 0.64 0.84 7.21
N ALA A 137 0.09 1.26 6.08
CA ALA A 137 -1.05 2.16 6.03
C ALA A 137 -2.06 1.64 5.00
N ASP A 138 -3.29 1.43 5.45
CA ASP A 138 -4.47 1.08 4.65
C ASP A 138 -5.29 2.35 4.44
N VAL A 139 -5.23 2.92 3.23
CA VAL A 139 -5.84 4.21 2.89
C VAL A 139 -7.05 4.01 2.00
N LYS A 140 -8.23 4.29 2.54
CA LYS A 140 -9.53 4.23 1.84
C LYS A 140 -10.00 5.64 1.49
N SER A 141 -10.06 5.93 0.20
CA SER A 141 -10.62 7.20 -0.30
C SER A 141 -11.94 6.96 -1.01
N TYR A 142 -12.99 7.68 -0.59
CA TYR A 142 -14.34 7.62 -1.12
C TYR A 142 -14.68 8.93 -1.81
N GLY A 143 -14.65 8.94 -3.14
CA GLY A 143 -15.07 10.10 -3.93
C GLY A 143 -16.56 10.05 -4.24
N SER A 144 -17.24 11.18 -4.14
CA SER A 144 -18.65 11.34 -4.48
C SER A 144 -18.89 12.53 -5.40
N TYR A 145 -19.77 12.32 -6.38
CA TYR A 145 -20.24 13.35 -7.28
C TYR A 145 -21.69 13.05 -7.67
N GLU A 146 -22.57 14.04 -7.49
CA GLU A 146 -24.02 13.87 -7.64
C GLU A 146 -24.51 12.68 -6.77
N ASN A 147 -25.17 11.69 -7.38
CA ASN A 147 -25.66 10.47 -6.70
C ASN A 147 -24.76 9.24 -6.95
N THR A 148 -23.49 9.46 -7.32
CA THR A 148 -22.54 8.38 -7.58
C THR A 148 -21.36 8.47 -6.64
N SER A 149 -20.98 7.34 -6.04
CA SER A 149 -19.80 7.20 -5.19
C SER A 149 -18.89 6.07 -5.68
N ARG A 150 -17.59 6.27 -5.58
CA ARG A 150 -16.53 5.30 -5.90
C ARG A 150 -15.47 5.33 -4.81
N ALA A 151 -14.87 4.17 -4.55
CA ALA A 151 -13.84 4.03 -3.54
C ALA A 151 -12.55 3.51 -4.17
N ILE A 152 -11.42 3.95 -3.64
CA ILE A 152 -10.09 3.42 -3.91
C ILE A 152 -9.54 2.94 -2.57
N ASN A 153 -8.99 1.73 -2.55
CA ASN A 153 -8.21 1.25 -1.43
C ASN A 153 -6.73 1.17 -1.81
N LEU A 154 -5.87 1.69 -0.96
CA LEU A 154 -4.43 1.66 -1.15
C LEU A 154 -3.74 1.10 0.10
N ASP A 155 -3.13 -0.06 -0.06
CA ASP A 155 -2.27 -0.66 0.95
C ASP A 155 -0.82 -0.21 0.71
N MET A 156 -0.24 0.47 1.69
CA MET A 156 1.12 0.99 1.64
C MET A 156 1.97 0.34 2.72
N SER A 157 3.19 -0.02 2.37
CA SER A 157 4.19 -0.49 3.33
C SER A 157 5.43 0.37 3.16
N GLN A 158 5.93 0.93 4.27
CA GLN A 158 7.15 1.71 4.28
C GLN A 158 8.12 1.08 5.27
N ASP A 159 9.33 0.80 4.79
CA ASP A 159 10.45 0.46 5.65
C ASP A 159 10.86 1.73 6.41
N THR A 160 10.78 1.66 7.73
CA THR A 160 11.08 2.77 8.64
C THR A 160 12.51 2.70 9.13
N GLY A 161 13.25 1.64 8.77
CA GLY A 161 14.63 1.45 9.14
C GLY A 161 15.57 2.28 8.27
N THR A 162 16.07 3.40 8.79
CA THR A 162 17.25 4.07 8.25
C THR A 162 18.40 4.02 9.25
N ILE A 163 19.26 3.01 9.16
CA ILE A 163 20.60 3.12 9.77
C ILE A 163 21.55 3.66 8.71
N PHE A 164 21.95 4.93 8.86
CA PHE A 164 23.16 5.47 8.24
C PHE A 164 24.37 4.96 9.05
N GLY A 165 24.75 3.72 8.81
CA GLY A 165 25.99 3.14 9.33
C GLY A 165 27.15 3.40 8.36
N PRO A 166 28.38 3.58 8.84
CA PRO A 166 29.55 3.74 7.98
C PRO A 166 29.80 2.43 7.21
N GLY A 167 29.44 2.41 5.93
CA GLY A 167 29.89 1.42 4.95
C GLY A 167 29.81 -0.03 5.39
N ILE A 168 28.67 -0.67 5.15
CA ILE A 168 28.61 -2.13 5.13
C ILE A 168 29.35 -2.56 3.86
N SER A 169 30.61 -2.96 4.01
CA SER A 169 31.39 -3.51 2.90
C SER A 169 31.02 -4.99 2.73
N ASP A 170 30.51 -5.36 1.56
CA ASP A 170 30.39 -6.75 1.12
C ASP A 170 31.78 -7.38 0.99
N ASN A 171 32.32 -7.87 2.10
CA ASN A 171 33.51 -8.71 2.15
C ASN A 171 33.14 -10.11 2.63
N GLY A 172 32.03 -10.66 2.13
CA GLY A 172 31.66 -12.06 2.36
C GLY A 172 32.52 -12.98 1.49
N THR A 173 33.36 -13.80 2.09
CA THR A 173 34.07 -14.88 1.40
C THR A 173 33.22 -16.15 1.36
N TRP A 174 32.87 -16.60 0.17
CA TRP A 174 32.16 -17.85 -0.05
C TRP A 174 33.14 -19.04 -0.04
N VAL A 175 32.97 -19.98 0.89
CA VAL A 175 33.76 -21.23 0.93
C VAL A 175 32.89 -22.40 0.51
N THR A 176 33.19 -23.00 -0.64
CA THR A 176 32.46 -24.16 -1.19
C THR A 176 32.97 -25.47 -0.56
N GLY A 177 32.21 -26.00 0.41
CA GLY A 177 32.48 -27.30 1.04
C GLY A 177 31.59 -27.65 2.24
N GLY A 178 30.42 -27.02 2.33
CA GLY A 178 29.67 -26.79 3.57
C GLY A 178 29.52 -25.28 3.72
N GLN A 179 28.45 -24.72 3.16
CA GLN A 179 28.29 -23.28 3.04
C GLN A 179 28.07 -22.67 4.42
N VAL A 180 29.13 -22.13 5.02
CA VAL A 180 29.05 -21.23 6.17
C VAL A 180 29.05 -19.83 5.60
N ILE A 181 27.97 -19.09 5.82
CA ILE A 181 27.84 -17.71 5.36
C ILE A 181 28.27 -16.81 6.51
N HIS A 182 29.41 -16.14 6.34
CA HIS A 182 29.91 -15.17 7.29
C HIS A 182 29.35 -13.80 6.95
N PHE A 183 28.58 -13.25 7.88
CA PHE A 183 28.18 -11.85 7.83
C PHE A 183 29.05 -11.06 8.79
N ARG A 184 29.39 -9.84 8.40
CA ARG A 184 30.02 -8.86 9.28
C ARG A 184 29.19 -7.59 9.21
N VAL A 185 28.47 -7.31 10.29
CA VAL A 185 27.83 -6.01 10.48
C VAL A 185 28.83 -5.13 11.19
N ASN A 186 29.20 -3.99 10.60
CA ASN A 186 30.03 -2.98 11.26
C ASN A 186 29.08 -1.95 11.89
N ALA A 187 28.70 -2.16 13.15
CA ALA A 187 27.90 -1.20 13.92
C ALA A 187 28.79 -0.39 14.88
N PRO A 188 28.36 0.79 15.37
CA PRO A 188 29.03 1.47 16.47
C PRO A 188 29.21 0.51 17.67
N PRO A 189 30.32 0.60 18.42
CA PRO A 189 30.52 -0.26 19.59
C PRO A 189 29.40 -0.05 20.62
N PRO A 190 29.08 -1.07 21.43
CA PRO A 190 28.07 -0.98 22.49
C PRO A 190 28.33 0.25 23.39
N PRO A 191 27.27 0.95 23.85
CA PRO A 191 25.98 0.37 24.26
C PRO A 191 24.81 0.42 23.25
N ASP A 192 24.98 1.01 22.07
CA ASP A 192 23.81 1.46 21.27
C ASP A 192 23.06 0.31 20.55
N VAL A 193 23.66 -0.87 20.34
CA VAL A 193 23.01 -2.00 19.65
C VAL A 193 22.97 -3.25 20.55
N PRO A 194 21.88 -3.48 21.29
CA PRO A 194 21.78 -4.58 22.25
C PRO A 194 21.59 -5.95 21.59
N SER A 195 21.06 -6.00 20.36
CA SER A 195 20.80 -7.26 19.65
C SER A 195 20.77 -7.10 18.13
N ILE A 196 21.37 -8.06 17.42
CA ILE A 196 21.21 -8.20 15.96
C ILE A 196 20.54 -9.54 15.66
N LEU A 197 19.47 -9.50 14.87
CA LEU A 197 18.67 -10.65 14.46
C LEU A 197 18.87 -10.92 12.96
N ALA A 198 19.56 -12.01 12.62
CA ALA A 198 19.66 -12.44 11.23
C ALA A 198 18.45 -13.30 10.83
N TYR A 199 17.82 -12.95 9.72
CA TYR A 199 16.80 -13.77 9.08
C TYR A 199 17.33 -14.30 7.74
N VAL A 200 16.95 -15.52 7.38
CA VAL A 200 17.24 -16.05 6.05
C VAL A 200 15.94 -16.23 5.32
N PHE A 201 15.87 -15.62 4.14
CA PHE A 201 14.74 -15.76 3.24
C PHE A 201 15.11 -16.70 2.10
N TYR A 202 14.14 -17.46 1.66
CA TYR A 202 14.28 -18.30 0.48
C TYR A 202 13.15 -18.03 -0.49
N SER A 203 13.50 -18.00 -1.78
CA SER A 203 12.52 -18.03 -2.85
C SER A 203 12.86 -19.19 -3.79
N ALA A 204 11.85 -19.98 -4.13
CA ALA A 204 12.02 -21.08 -5.08
C ALA A 204 12.30 -20.59 -6.52
N THR A 205 12.08 -19.29 -6.79
CA THR A 205 12.28 -18.67 -8.10
C THR A 205 12.89 -17.27 -7.97
N GLU A 206 13.60 -16.79 -9.00
CA GLU A 206 14.24 -15.47 -9.04
C GLU A 206 13.29 -14.29 -8.74
N ASN A 207 11.99 -14.47 -9.00
CA ASN A 207 10.93 -13.47 -8.77
C ASN A 207 9.79 -13.99 -7.88
N GLY A 208 10.03 -15.04 -7.10
CA GLY A 208 9.02 -15.65 -6.24
C GLY A 208 8.85 -14.91 -4.92
N PRO A 209 7.71 -15.08 -4.24
CA PRO A 209 7.53 -14.55 -2.89
C PRO A 209 8.53 -15.18 -1.93
N TYR A 210 9.26 -14.34 -1.20
CA TYR A 210 10.19 -14.78 -0.17
C TYR A 210 9.43 -15.44 0.99
N THR A 211 9.87 -16.64 1.37
CA THR A 211 9.41 -17.31 2.59
C THR A 211 10.48 -17.20 3.66
N LEU A 212 10.09 -16.78 4.87
CA LEU A 212 10.94 -16.82 6.06
C LEU A 212 11.30 -18.27 6.37
N LEU A 213 12.59 -18.58 6.39
CA LEU A 213 13.06 -19.95 6.61
C LEU A 213 13.21 -20.31 8.11
N ASN A 214 13.29 -19.30 8.97
CA ASN A 214 13.28 -19.49 10.41
C ASN A 214 11.82 -19.46 10.91
N ASP A 215 11.46 -20.43 11.76
CA ASP A 215 10.29 -20.30 12.64
C ASP A 215 10.46 -18.98 13.43
N PRO A 216 9.48 -18.06 13.44
CA PRO A 216 9.56 -16.83 14.23
C PRO A 216 9.92 -17.05 15.71
N GLY A 217 9.78 -18.28 16.22
CA GLY A 217 10.22 -18.67 17.57
C GLY A 217 11.72 -19.00 17.75
N ASN A 218 12.54 -19.10 16.69
CA ASN A 218 13.97 -19.47 16.85
C ASN A 218 14.89 -18.87 15.76
N PRO A 219 15.09 -17.54 15.75
CA PRO A 219 16.06 -16.90 14.87
C PRO A 219 17.49 -17.37 15.22
N ALA A 220 18.35 -17.52 14.20
CA ALA A 220 19.76 -17.81 14.43
C ALA A 220 20.40 -16.63 15.18
N SER A 221 20.76 -16.83 16.45
CA SER A 221 21.40 -15.79 17.26
C SER A 221 22.81 -15.50 16.72
N LEU A 222 23.08 -14.25 16.35
CA LEU A 222 24.43 -13.80 16.03
C LEU A 222 25.21 -13.59 17.34
N SER A 223 26.47 -14.02 17.37
CA SER A 223 27.39 -13.75 18.47
C SER A 223 28.25 -12.52 18.17
N TYR A 224 28.38 -11.61 19.15
CA TYR A 224 29.25 -10.45 19.07
C TYR A 224 30.72 -10.86 19.14
N ILE A 225 31.51 -10.46 18.14
CA ILE A 225 32.95 -10.72 18.04
C ILE A 225 33.70 -9.42 18.33
N SER A 226 33.71 -9.03 19.61
CA SER A 226 34.61 -8.07 20.28
C SER A 226 34.99 -6.73 19.59
N GLY A 227 34.76 -5.62 20.31
CA GLY A 227 35.56 -4.38 20.27
C GLY A 227 35.49 -3.50 19.02
N GLN A 228 35.03 -4.02 17.88
CA GLN A 228 34.92 -3.32 16.60
C GLN A 228 33.48 -3.28 16.06
N GLY A 229 32.50 -3.73 16.85
CA GLY A 229 31.10 -3.74 16.41
C GLY A 229 30.73 -4.92 15.53
N GLU A 230 31.56 -5.97 15.44
CA GLU A 230 31.35 -7.11 14.54
C GLU A 230 30.42 -8.17 15.15
N TRP A 231 29.54 -8.72 14.32
CA TRP A 231 28.62 -9.81 14.66
C TRP A 231 28.74 -10.93 13.64
N GLN A 232 28.77 -12.18 14.11
CA GLN A 232 28.87 -13.37 13.26
C GLN A 232 27.91 -14.46 13.74
N GLY A 233 27.31 -15.18 12.79
CA GLY A 233 26.64 -16.44 13.03
C GLY A 233 26.94 -17.40 11.89
N ASN A 234 26.84 -18.69 12.17
CA ASN A 234 26.98 -19.72 11.15
C ASN A 234 25.58 -20.23 10.81
N TYR A 235 25.24 -20.22 9.53
CA TYR A 235 23.99 -20.78 9.04
C TYR A 235 24.28 -21.93 8.08
N ASN A 236 23.76 -23.11 8.36
CA ASN A 236 23.93 -24.30 7.54
C ASN A 236 22.56 -24.88 7.22
N THR A 237 22.06 -24.61 6.02
CA THR A 237 20.68 -24.95 5.66
C THR A 237 20.55 -26.17 4.78
N GLY A 238 21.65 -26.61 4.18
CA GLY A 238 21.60 -27.58 3.08
C GLY A 238 20.72 -27.12 1.89
N ILE A 239 20.35 -25.83 1.80
CA ILE A 239 19.51 -25.32 0.72
C ILE A 239 20.32 -25.29 -0.57
N THR A 240 19.69 -25.75 -1.64
CA THR A 240 20.18 -25.62 -3.00
C THR A 240 19.21 -24.72 -3.78
N GLY A 241 19.73 -23.71 -4.49
CA GLY A 241 18.93 -22.78 -5.29
C GLY A 241 19.23 -21.30 -5.03
N TYR A 242 18.41 -20.42 -5.59
CA TYR A 242 18.47 -18.98 -5.32
C TYR A 242 17.95 -18.69 -3.91
N PHE A 243 18.70 -17.91 -3.13
CA PHE A 243 18.29 -17.46 -1.80
C PHE A 243 18.70 -16.01 -1.60
N SER A 244 18.03 -15.30 -0.69
CA SER A 244 18.40 -13.94 -0.33
C SER A 244 18.47 -13.85 1.18
N ILE A 245 19.54 -13.26 1.71
CA ILE A 245 19.76 -13.24 3.15
C ILE A 245 19.48 -11.84 3.66
N GLY A 246 18.53 -11.75 4.58
CA GLY A 246 18.12 -10.48 5.17
C GLY A 246 18.59 -10.36 6.60
N ILE A 247 19.61 -9.55 6.84
CA ILE A 247 20.09 -9.29 8.18
C ILE A 247 19.33 -8.10 8.73
N SER A 248 18.79 -8.21 9.95
CA SER A 248 18.12 -7.13 10.64
C SER A 248 18.86 -6.81 11.94
N ALA A 249 19.23 -5.55 12.17
CA ALA A 249 19.84 -5.11 13.43
C ALA A 249 18.88 -4.16 14.13
N THR A 250 18.70 -4.29 15.44
CA THR A 250 17.86 -3.37 16.22
C THR A 250 18.70 -2.74 17.34
N ASP A 251 18.67 -1.41 17.41
CA ASP A 251 19.37 -0.64 18.42
C ASP A 251 18.59 -0.62 19.76
N SER A 252 19.14 0.02 20.81
CA SER A 252 18.48 0.10 22.12
C SER A 252 17.24 1.00 22.16
N ASN A 253 16.98 1.73 21.08
CA ASN A 253 15.85 2.63 20.89
C ASN A 253 14.85 2.04 19.87
N ASP A 254 14.91 0.72 19.61
CA ASP A 254 14.10 0.01 18.61
C ASP A 254 14.29 0.49 17.15
N VAL A 255 15.36 1.24 16.86
CA VAL A 255 15.72 1.65 15.49
C VAL A 255 16.34 0.45 14.79
N CYS A 256 15.83 0.13 13.60
CA CYS A 256 16.23 -1.06 12.88
C CYS A 256 16.96 -0.80 11.56
N ALA A 257 17.96 -1.61 11.23
CA ALA A 257 18.52 -1.72 9.87
C ALA A 257 18.13 -3.05 9.28
N SER A 258 17.77 -3.08 8.01
CA SER A 258 17.75 -4.31 7.23
C SER A 258 18.77 -4.23 6.08
N ILE A 259 19.41 -5.35 5.76
CA ILE A 259 20.28 -5.50 4.58
C ILE A 259 19.87 -6.80 3.91
N THR A 260 19.51 -6.73 2.64
CA THR A 260 19.25 -7.92 1.83
C THR A 260 20.44 -8.16 0.91
N ILE A 261 21.11 -9.29 1.12
CA ILE A 261 22.20 -9.76 0.27
C ILE A 261 21.62 -10.78 -0.71
N THR A 262 21.60 -10.43 -1.99
CA THR A 262 21.32 -11.33 -3.11
C THR A 262 22.64 -11.82 -3.71
N PRO A 263 22.95 -13.13 -3.66
CA PRO A 263 24.10 -13.67 -4.37
C PRO A 263 23.89 -13.51 -5.89
N GLU A 264 24.92 -13.00 -6.59
CA GLU A 264 25.01 -13.01 -8.07
C GLU A 264 25.17 -14.43 -8.63
#